data_AF-A0A8H6HJ32-F1
#
_entry.id   AF-A0A8H6HJ32-F1
#
_cell.length_a   1.000
_cell.length_b   1.000
_cell.length_c   1.000
_cell.angle_alpha   90.00
_cell.angle_beta   90.00
_cell.angle_gamma   90.00
#
_symmetry.space_group_name_H-M   'P 1'
#
loop_
_entity.id
_entity.type
_entity.pdbx_description
1 polymer ?
#
loop_
_entity_poly.entity_id
_entity_poly.type
_entity_poly.pdbx_seq_one_letter_code
_entity_poly.pdbx_strand_id
1 'polypeptide(L)'
;MVLLSVAVARMCYFLLVMALPSTLTSTSYTRKCPNIYVHKEWRDLTVKDRLAYIKAVKCLQALPSSIPTAARSRYEDFQATHIDLTERIHLVGHFLPWHRHQINLYGRALRNECRYKGPIALLQSPIFDEVTGFGGNGVPGTYTLPDDVSQTPEPYRYVGCIQTGPYRDSVSTVHLGPA
;
A
#
# COMPACT_ATOMS: atom_id res chain seq x y z
N MET A 1 68.61 -15.26 4.16
CA MET A 1 67.78 -16.18 3.35
C MET A 1 67.17 -17.30 4.22
N VAL A 2 66.57 -16.97 5.37
CA VAL A 2 65.93 -17.94 6.30
C VAL A 2 64.68 -17.32 6.98
N LEU A 3 64.02 -16.36 6.31
CA LEU A 3 62.80 -15.71 6.85
C LEU A 3 61.64 -15.67 5.84
N LEU A 4 61.79 -16.31 4.67
CA LEU A 4 60.71 -16.48 3.69
C LEU A 4 60.05 -17.87 3.73
N SER A 5 60.52 -18.78 4.58
CA SER A 5 60.13 -20.20 4.56
C SER A 5 59.15 -20.62 5.66
N VAL A 6 58.76 -19.73 6.59
CA VAL A 6 57.81 -20.06 7.67
C VAL A 6 56.40 -19.46 7.44
N ALA A 7 56.27 -18.45 6.57
CA ALA A 7 54.99 -17.78 6.32
C ALA A 7 54.02 -18.57 5.43
N VAL A 8 54.51 -19.48 4.58
CA VAL A 8 53.65 -20.29 3.70
C VAL A 8 53.03 -21.49 4.45
N ALA A 9 53.66 -21.96 5.54
CA ALA A 9 53.23 -23.16 6.26
C ALA A 9 52.08 -22.94 7.26
N ARG A 10 51.76 -21.68 7.62
CA ARG A 10 50.63 -21.37 8.54
C ARG A 10 49.34 -20.98 7.83
N MET A 11 49.38 -20.75 6.51
CA MET A 11 48.21 -20.37 5.72
C MET A 11 47.51 -21.56 5.05
N CYS A 12 47.86 -22.80 5.42
CA CYS A 12 47.19 -24.01 4.94
C CYS A 12 46.45 -24.79 6.04
N TYR A 13 46.60 -24.42 7.32
CA TYR A 13 45.98 -25.18 8.43
C TYR A 13 44.64 -24.63 8.93
N PHE A 14 44.20 -23.48 8.44
CA PHE A 14 42.87 -22.91 8.72
C PHE A 14 41.84 -23.13 7.61
N LEU A 15 42.17 -23.96 6.61
CA LEU A 15 41.25 -24.37 5.53
C LEU A 15 40.79 -25.84 5.65
N LEU A 16 40.91 -26.44 6.84
CA LEU A 16 40.41 -27.78 7.11
C LEU A 16 39.47 -27.84 8.33
N VAL A 17 38.71 -26.77 8.58
CA VAL A 17 37.52 -26.86 9.44
C VAL A 17 36.39 -27.42 8.59
N MET A 18 36.33 -28.75 8.58
CA MET A 18 35.14 -29.58 8.40
C MET A 18 33.98 -28.93 7.63
N ALA A 19 34.02 -29.07 6.30
CA ALA A 19 32.81 -29.09 5.51
C ALA A 19 32.00 -30.35 5.90
N LEU A 20 31.34 -30.30 7.06
CA LEU A 20 30.23 -31.18 7.35
C LEU A 20 29.16 -30.82 6.33
N PRO A 21 28.79 -31.71 5.40
CA PRO A 21 27.61 -31.49 4.57
C PRO A 21 26.44 -31.40 5.55
N SER A 22 26.02 -30.18 5.83
CA SER A 22 24.76 -29.91 6.49
C SER A 22 23.72 -30.45 5.52
N THR A 23 23.28 -31.69 5.72
CA THR A 23 22.05 -32.17 5.13
C THR A 23 20.95 -31.35 5.77
N LEU A 24 20.72 -30.16 5.20
CA LEU A 24 19.48 -29.44 5.39
C LEU A 24 18.40 -30.36 4.84
N THR A 25 17.89 -31.23 5.70
CA THR A 25 16.60 -31.85 5.50
C THR A 25 15.62 -30.69 5.55
N SER A 26 15.40 -30.09 4.38
CA SER A 26 14.28 -29.20 4.13
C SER A 26 13.03 -30.04 4.34
N THR A 27 12.63 -30.19 5.60
CA THR A 27 11.26 -30.55 5.93
C THR A 27 10.43 -29.46 5.29
N SER A 28 9.83 -29.77 4.13
CA SER A 28 8.85 -28.93 3.46
C SER A 28 7.66 -28.83 4.41
N TYR A 29 7.77 -27.92 5.37
CA TYR A 29 6.66 -27.57 6.23
C TYR A 29 5.70 -26.78 5.35
N THR A 30 4.82 -27.50 4.67
CA THR A 30 3.72 -26.92 3.93
C THR A 30 2.76 -26.30 4.94
N ARG A 31 3.08 -25.08 5.41
CA ARG A 31 2.13 -24.26 6.17
C ARG A 31 0.97 -23.95 5.25
N LYS A 32 -0.09 -24.74 5.38
CA LYS A 32 -1.38 -24.40 4.79
C LYS A 32 -1.87 -23.12 5.48
N CYS A 33 -2.17 -22.10 4.70
CA CYS A 33 -2.87 -20.94 5.21
C CYS A 33 -4.29 -21.39 5.56
N PRO A 34 -4.71 -21.34 6.85
CA PRO A 34 -6.02 -21.83 7.24
C PRO A 34 -7.15 -21.00 6.63
N ASN A 35 -6.86 -19.73 6.33
CA ASN A 35 -7.76 -18.80 5.67
C ASN A 35 -7.03 -18.15 4.49
N ILE A 36 -7.63 -18.23 3.31
CA ILE A 36 -7.15 -17.57 2.10
C ILE A 36 -8.10 -16.43 1.79
N TYR A 37 -7.60 -15.19 1.80
CA TYR A 37 -8.37 -14.05 1.34
C TYR A 37 -8.26 -13.94 -0.18
N VAL A 38 -9.41 -14.10 -0.86
CA VAL A 38 -9.49 -13.92 -2.31
C VAL A 38 -9.65 -12.43 -2.61
N HIS A 39 -8.79 -11.90 -3.47
CA HIS A 39 -8.95 -10.58 -4.07
C HIS A 39 -9.72 -10.76 -5.38
N LYS A 40 -10.70 -9.90 -5.64
CA LYS A 40 -11.53 -9.99 -6.85
C LYS A 40 -11.39 -8.72 -7.66
N GLU A 41 -11.68 -8.78 -8.94
CA GLU A 41 -11.87 -7.55 -9.71
C GLU A 41 -13.17 -6.84 -9.25
N TRP A 42 -13.30 -5.51 -9.45
CA TRP A 42 -14.43 -4.74 -8.90
C TRP A 42 -15.78 -5.07 -9.56
N ARG A 43 -15.82 -5.31 -10.87
CA ARG A 43 -17.01 -5.79 -11.59
C ARG A 43 -17.44 -7.17 -11.11
N ASP A 44 -16.48 -8.02 -10.71
CA ASP A 44 -16.74 -9.32 -10.10
C ASP A 44 -17.28 -9.24 -8.66
N LEU A 45 -17.28 -8.05 -8.04
CA LEU A 45 -17.95 -7.83 -6.75
C LEU A 45 -19.45 -7.69 -6.96
N THR A 46 -20.22 -8.29 -6.05
CA THR A 46 -21.64 -7.98 -5.92
C THR A 46 -21.81 -6.52 -5.49
N VAL A 47 -22.93 -5.89 -5.84
CA VAL A 47 -23.25 -4.52 -5.37
C VAL A 47 -23.15 -4.41 -3.85
N LYS A 48 -23.60 -5.45 -3.13
CA LYS A 48 -23.48 -5.55 -1.67
C LYS A 48 -22.02 -5.50 -1.20
N ASP A 49 -21.12 -6.21 -1.87
CA ASP A 49 -19.69 -6.23 -1.53
C ASP A 49 -19.03 -4.88 -1.80
N ARG A 50 -19.40 -4.19 -2.89
CA ARG A 50 -18.91 -2.84 -3.22
C ARG A 50 -19.36 -1.82 -2.16
N LEU A 51 -20.64 -1.81 -1.82
CA LEU A 51 -21.17 -0.94 -0.76
C LEU A 51 -20.56 -1.24 0.62
N ALA A 52 -20.36 -2.53 0.93
CA ALA A 52 -19.69 -2.93 2.15
C ALA A 52 -18.23 -2.48 2.20
N TYR A 53 -17.53 -2.49 1.06
CA TYR A 53 -16.17 -1.97 0.94
C TYR A 53 -16.14 -0.47 1.21
N ILE A 54 -16.96 0.30 0.50
CA ILE A 54 -17.07 1.75 0.65
C ILE A 54 -17.38 2.13 2.11
N LYS A 55 -18.33 1.43 2.74
CA LYS A 55 -18.65 1.63 4.16
C LYS A 55 -17.46 1.38 5.08
N ALA A 56 -16.65 0.35 4.79
CA ALA A 56 -15.46 0.05 5.58
C ALA A 56 -14.36 1.11 5.41
N VAL A 57 -14.17 1.66 4.20
CA VAL A 57 -13.23 2.77 3.98
C VAL A 57 -13.66 4.01 4.75
N LYS A 58 -14.95 4.39 4.67
CA LYS A 58 -15.49 5.51 5.46
C LYS A 58 -15.31 5.32 6.96
N CYS A 59 -15.43 4.08 7.44
CA CYS A 59 -15.14 3.76 8.83
C CYS A 59 -13.67 4.07 9.19
N LEU A 60 -12.69 3.71 8.35
CA LEU A 60 -11.28 4.08 8.60
C LEU A 60 -11.04 5.59 8.56
N GLN A 61 -11.77 6.34 7.72
CA GLN A 61 -11.70 7.80 7.69
C GLN A 61 -12.27 8.43 8.97
N ALA A 62 -13.20 7.77 9.64
CA ALA A 62 -13.80 8.24 10.89
C ALA A 62 -13.06 7.77 12.16
N LEU A 63 -12.28 6.69 12.10
CA LEU A 63 -11.51 6.20 13.24
C LEU A 63 -10.30 7.11 13.52
N PRO A 64 -9.95 7.35 14.79
CA PRO A 64 -8.82 8.20 15.15
C PRO A 64 -7.48 7.58 14.73
N SER A 65 -6.56 8.42 14.25
CA SER A 65 -5.19 8.02 13.91
C SER A 65 -4.47 7.30 15.07
N SER A 66 -3.64 6.31 14.72
CA SER A 66 -2.65 5.69 15.61
C SER A 66 -1.34 6.48 15.70
N ILE A 67 -1.13 7.45 14.81
CA ILE A 67 -0.01 8.40 14.78
C ILE A 67 -0.52 9.84 14.76
N PRO A 68 -1.22 10.30 15.81
CA PRO A 68 -2.01 11.54 15.80
C PRO A 68 -1.19 12.83 15.58
N THR A 69 0.14 12.77 15.70
CA THR A 69 1.04 13.87 15.38
C THR A 69 1.24 14.08 13.88
N ALA A 70 0.96 13.06 13.05
CA ALA A 70 1.17 13.06 11.61
C ALA A 70 -0.12 12.87 10.79
N ALA A 71 -1.19 12.37 11.40
CA ALA A 71 -2.45 12.06 10.73
C ALA A 71 -3.65 12.27 11.67
N ARG A 72 -4.83 12.51 11.11
CA ARG A 72 -6.10 12.69 11.86
C ARG A 72 -6.90 11.41 11.96
N SER A 73 -6.85 10.55 10.93
CA SER A 73 -7.63 9.33 10.86
C SER A 73 -6.78 8.07 10.69
N ARG A 74 -7.35 6.89 10.97
CA ARG A 74 -6.70 5.60 10.65
C ARG A 74 -6.43 5.44 9.17
N TYR A 75 -7.31 5.99 8.32
CA TYR A 75 -7.09 6.03 6.88
C TYR A 75 -5.83 6.83 6.54
N GLU A 76 -5.65 8.00 7.17
CA GLU A 76 -4.50 8.87 6.97
C GLU A 76 -3.19 8.27 7.48
N ASP A 77 -3.20 7.32 8.42
CA ASP A 77 -1.96 6.65 8.86
C ASP A 77 -1.26 5.92 7.70
N PHE A 78 -2.05 5.33 6.81
CA PHE A 78 -1.54 4.69 5.60
C PHE A 78 -0.95 5.71 4.64
N GLN A 79 -1.59 6.88 4.52
CA GLN A 79 -1.13 7.97 3.66
C GLN A 79 0.14 8.62 4.22
N ALA A 80 0.18 8.96 5.50
CA ALA A 80 1.32 9.54 6.19
C ALA A 80 2.56 8.63 6.09
N THR A 81 2.39 7.31 6.31
CA THR A 81 3.48 6.34 6.15
C THR A 81 4.00 6.29 4.72
N HIS A 82 3.10 6.33 3.72
CA HIS A 82 3.48 6.35 2.32
C HIS A 82 4.24 7.64 1.96
N ILE A 83 3.77 8.82 2.43
CA ILE A 83 4.43 10.11 2.23
C ILE A 83 5.84 10.09 2.83
N ASP A 84 5.97 9.67 4.09
CA ASP A 84 7.26 9.63 4.82
C ASP A 84 8.29 8.73 4.13
N LEU A 85 7.84 7.62 3.54
CA LEU A 85 8.72 6.61 2.96
C LEU A 85 8.85 6.69 1.44
N THR A 86 8.20 7.64 0.75
CA THR A 86 8.13 7.73 -0.73
C THR A 86 9.48 7.49 -1.42
N GLU A 87 10.52 8.22 -1.01
CA GLU A 87 11.87 8.15 -1.61
C GLU A 87 12.58 6.81 -1.36
N ARG A 88 12.14 6.06 -0.35
CA ARG A 88 12.74 4.79 0.05
C ARG A 88 12.01 3.58 -0.50
N ILE A 89 10.79 3.76 -1.04
CA ILE A 89 9.92 2.67 -1.47
C ILE A 89 9.68 2.66 -2.97
N HIS A 90 9.91 3.77 -3.69
CA HIS A 90 9.76 3.86 -5.14
C HIS A 90 11.11 3.69 -5.86
N LEU A 91 11.09 3.06 -7.04
CA LEU A 91 12.28 2.84 -7.88
C LEU A 91 13.41 2.05 -7.19
N VAL A 92 13.04 1.20 -6.23
CA VAL A 92 13.95 0.33 -5.46
C VAL A 92 13.54 -1.13 -5.58
N GLY A 93 14.46 -2.05 -5.26
CA GLY A 93 14.23 -3.50 -5.38
C GLY A 93 13.07 -4.05 -4.52
N HIS A 94 12.69 -3.35 -3.45
CA HIS A 94 11.60 -3.77 -2.57
C HIS A 94 10.27 -3.03 -2.82
N PHE A 95 10.15 -2.29 -3.93
CA PHE A 95 8.94 -1.58 -4.32
C PHE A 95 7.69 -2.48 -4.29
N LEU A 96 7.71 -3.58 -5.05
CA LEU A 96 6.58 -4.51 -5.13
C LEU A 96 6.22 -5.18 -3.79
N PRO A 97 7.17 -5.77 -3.03
CA PRO A 97 6.83 -6.38 -1.75
C PRO A 97 6.36 -5.36 -0.70
N TRP A 98 6.89 -4.13 -0.69
CA TRP A 98 6.41 -3.08 0.23
C TRP A 98 4.96 -2.71 -0.06
N HIS A 99 4.61 -2.43 -1.31
CA HIS A 99 3.23 -2.09 -1.70
C HIS A 99 2.26 -3.25 -1.43
N ARG A 100 2.69 -4.50 -1.69
CA ARG A 100 1.91 -5.70 -1.32
C ARG A 100 1.66 -5.77 0.19
N HIS A 101 2.68 -5.49 0.99
CA HIS A 101 2.56 -5.49 2.44
C HIS A 101 1.63 -4.37 2.92
N GLN A 102 1.76 -3.16 2.37
CA GLN A 102 0.93 -2.02 2.69
C GLN A 102 -0.56 -2.29 2.44
N ILE A 103 -0.89 -2.86 1.26
CA ILE A 103 -2.26 -3.27 0.91
C ILE A 103 -2.76 -4.38 1.84
N ASN A 104 -1.90 -5.32 2.26
CA ASN A 104 -2.30 -6.34 3.23
C ASN A 104 -2.67 -5.73 4.59
N LEU A 105 -1.86 -4.80 5.10
CA LEU A 105 -2.15 -4.10 6.36
C LEU A 105 -3.44 -3.28 6.25
N TYR A 106 -3.64 -2.57 5.14
CA TYR A 106 -4.87 -1.83 4.86
C TYR A 106 -6.08 -2.76 4.84
N GLY A 107 -5.97 -3.88 4.11
CA GLY A 107 -6.99 -4.93 4.09
C GLY A 107 -7.31 -5.44 5.49
N ARG A 108 -6.31 -5.71 6.31
CA ARG A 108 -6.52 -6.15 7.71
C ARG A 108 -7.22 -5.08 8.54
N ALA A 109 -6.88 -3.81 8.39
CA ALA A 109 -7.57 -2.71 9.09
C ALA A 109 -9.06 -2.66 8.73
N LEU A 110 -9.40 -2.74 7.43
CA LEU A 110 -10.79 -2.82 6.98
C LEU A 110 -11.55 -3.99 7.65
N ARG A 111 -10.91 -5.16 7.77
CA ARG A 111 -11.55 -6.35 8.35
C ARG A 111 -11.67 -6.29 9.87
N ASN A 112 -10.59 -5.92 10.54
CA ASN A 112 -10.46 -6.04 11.98
C ASN A 112 -11.05 -4.83 12.72
N GLU A 113 -10.88 -3.65 12.15
CA GLU A 113 -11.31 -2.38 12.75
C GLU A 113 -12.71 -1.99 12.22
N CYS A 114 -13.00 -2.31 10.95
CA CYS A 114 -14.25 -1.91 10.29
C CYS A 114 -15.15 -3.09 9.84
N ARG A 115 -14.87 -4.31 10.32
CA ARG A 115 -15.70 -5.52 10.13
C ARG A 115 -15.98 -5.88 8.66
N TYR A 116 -15.11 -5.47 7.74
CA TYR A 116 -15.25 -5.81 6.32
C TYR A 116 -15.05 -7.32 6.08
N LYS A 117 -15.99 -7.97 5.38
CA LYS A 117 -15.91 -9.42 5.07
C LYS A 117 -15.76 -9.72 3.58
N GLY A 118 -15.91 -8.72 2.71
CA GLY A 118 -15.86 -8.89 1.25
C GLY A 118 -14.43 -8.92 0.68
N PRO A 119 -14.29 -9.06 -0.65
CA PRO A 119 -12.99 -9.09 -1.35
C PRO A 119 -12.44 -7.67 -1.58
N ILE A 120 -11.12 -7.51 -1.56
CA ILE A 120 -10.46 -6.25 -1.94
C ILE A 120 -10.32 -6.22 -3.47
N ALA A 121 -10.59 -5.08 -4.10
CA ALA A 121 -10.58 -4.93 -5.55
C ALA A 121 -9.35 -4.24 -6.14
N LEU A 122 -8.93 -4.64 -7.35
CA LEU A 122 -7.62 -4.26 -7.88
C LEU A 122 -7.51 -3.69 -9.31
N LEU A 123 -8.45 -3.81 -10.28
CA LEU A 123 -8.19 -3.34 -11.68
C LEU A 123 -9.45 -3.01 -12.54
N GLN A 124 -9.24 -2.30 -13.68
CA GLN A 124 -10.15 -1.92 -14.80
C GLN A 124 -11.66 -1.97 -14.50
N SER A 125 -12.32 -0.83 -14.25
CA SER A 125 -13.56 -0.91 -13.47
C SER A 125 -14.54 0.28 -13.64
N PRO A 126 -15.86 0.06 -13.45
CA PRO A 126 -16.86 1.07 -13.08
C PRO A 126 -16.58 1.64 -11.67
N ILE A 127 -15.31 1.85 -11.38
CA ILE A 127 -14.78 2.35 -10.12
C ILE A 127 -15.19 3.80 -9.92
N PHE A 128 -15.57 4.50 -10.98
CA PHE A 128 -16.10 5.86 -10.95
C PHE A 128 -17.64 5.90 -10.98
N ASP A 129 -18.31 4.78 -10.68
CA ASP A 129 -19.76 4.76 -10.47
C ASP A 129 -20.11 5.55 -9.20
N GLU A 130 -21.18 6.33 -9.26
CA GLU A 130 -21.54 7.25 -8.19
C GLU A 130 -22.10 6.53 -6.95
N VAL A 131 -22.67 5.34 -7.10
CA VAL A 131 -23.34 4.64 -6.00
C VAL A 131 -22.50 3.48 -5.50
N THR A 132 -22.01 2.68 -6.44
CA THR A 132 -21.29 1.42 -6.22
C THR A 132 -19.82 1.53 -6.56
N GLY A 133 -19.32 2.73 -6.83
CA GLY A 133 -17.91 3.06 -7.07
C GLY A 133 -17.40 4.07 -6.04
N PHE A 134 -16.36 4.80 -6.42
CA PHE A 134 -15.66 5.79 -5.61
C PHE A 134 -16.12 7.22 -5.95
N GLY A 135 -17.18 7.37 -6.73
CA GLY A 135 -17.73 8.66 -7.11
C GLY A 135 -17.31 9.12 -8.51
N GLY A 136 -17.97 10.19 -8.94
CA GLY A 136 -17.79 10.78 -10.27
C GLY A 136 -16.60 11.74 -10.35
N ASN A 137 -16.63 12.61 -11.36
CA ASN A 137 -15.53 13.53 -11.64
C ASN A 137 -15.63 14.83 -10.80
N GLY A 138 -14.52 15.57 -10.76
CA GLY A 138 -14.47 16.92 -10.18
C GLY A 138 -15.11 17.97 -11.08
N VAL A 139 -15.40 19.16 -10.52
CA VAL A 139 -15.94 20.29 -11.30
C VAL A 139 -14.84 20.92 -12.16
N PRO A 140 -14.98 20.96 -13.49
CA PRO A 140 -14.00 21.62 -14.35
C PRO A 140 -13.88 23.11 -14.05
N GLY A 141 -12.66 23.66 -14.10
CA GLY A 141 -12.42 25.10 -13.98
C GLY A 141 -12.53 25.69 -12.57
N THR A 142 -12.76 24.88 -11.53
CA THR A 142 -12.79 25.35 -10.12
C THR A 142 -11.52 25.00 -9.34
N TYR A 143 -10.43 24.69 -10.04
CA TYR A 143 -9.13 24.42 -9.44
C TYR A 143 -8.24 25.66 -9.51
N THR A 144 -7.33 25.79 -8.56
CA THR A 144 -6.23 26.76 -8.58
C THR A 144 -4.94 26.01 -8.83
N LEU A 145 -4.20 26.37 -9.89
CA LEU A 145 -2.88 25.80 -10.15
C LEU A 145 -1.88 26.34 -9.13
N PRO A 146 -0.93 25.49 -8.69
CA PRO A 146 0.29 25.98 -8.08
C PRO A 146 1.06 26.89 -9.04
N ASP A 147 1.79 27.87 -8.51
CA ASP A 147 2.51 28.89 -9.28
C ASP A 147 3.65 28.30 -10.15
N ASP A 148 4.05 27.05 -9.93
CA ASP A 148 5.16 26.37 -10.59
C ASP A 148 4.77 25.59 -11.87
N VAL A 149 3.49 25.56 -12.21
CA VAL A 149 3.00 24.82 -13.39
C VAL A 149 3.23 25.64 -14.66
N SER A 150 4.41 25.49 -15.27
CA SER A 150 4.79 26.16 -16.54
C SER A 150 4.05 25.66 -17.80
N GLN A 151 3.22 24.63 -17.69
CA GLN A 151 2.49 24.04 -18.82
C GLN A 151 1.10 24.65 -18.93
N THR A 152 0.61 24.87 -20.16
CA THR A 152 -0.80 25.16 -20.39
C THR A 152 -1.63 24.04 -19.76
N PRO A 153 -2.43 24.34 -18.73
CA PRO A 153 -3.16 23.31 -18.02
C PRO A 153 -4.17 22.68 -18.99
N GLU A 154 -4.03 21.38 -19.25
CA GLU A 154 -5.06 20.59 -19.91
C GLU A 154 -6.33 20.65 -19.05
N PRO A 155 -7.38 21.38 -19.44
CA PRO A 155 -8.49 21.72 -18.53
C PRO A 155 -9.25 20.48 -18.03
N TYR A 156 -9.13 19.36 -18.76
CA TYR A 156 -9.74 18.08 -18.40
C TYR A 156 -8.96 17.28 -17.35
N ARG A 157 -7.67 17.60 -17.14
CA ARG A 157 -6.81 16.93 -16.14
C ARG A 157 -6.89 17.59 -14.78
N TYR A 158 -7.24 18.87 -14.75
CA TYR A 158 -7.36 19.65 -13.53
C TYR A 158 -8.83 20.01 -13.32
N VAL A 159 -9.42 19.39 -12.33
CA VAL A 159 -10.80 19.62 -11.92
C VAL A 159 -10.81 19.85 -10.42
N GLY A 160 -11.80 20.58 -9.92
CA GLY A 160 -11.98 20.81 -8.48
C GLY A 160 -12.60 19.61 -7.77
N CYS A 161 -13.32 19.88 -6.69
CA CYS A 161 -13.91 18.85 -5.84
C CYS A 161 -14.93 17.98 -6.58
N ILE A 162 -14.92 16.67 -6.29
CA ILE A 162 -15.95 15.72 -6.72
C ILE A 162 -17.34 16.13 -6.23
N GLN A 163 -18.36 15.98 -7.07
CA GLN A 163 -19.74 16.40 -6.74
C GLN A 163 -20.66 15.23 -6.36
N THR A 164 -20.30 14.02 -6.76
CA THR A 164 -21.16 12.85 -6.65
C THR A 164 -20.45 11.67 -6.01
N GLY A 165 -21.27 10.79 -5.46
CA GLY A 165 -20.86 9.54 -4.85
C GLY A 165 -20.31 9.62 -3.44
N PRO A 166 -19.79 8.49 -2.94
CA PRO A 166 -19.66 8.29 -1.51
C PRO A 166 -18.65 9.22 -0.85
N TYR A 167 -17.62 9.69 -1.55
CA TYR A 167 -16.54 10.45 -0.93
C TYR A 167 -16.66 11.98 -1.09
N ARG A 168 -17.84 12.49 -1.48
CA ARG A 168 -18.07 13.95 -1.65
C ARG A 168 -18.24 14.73 -0.33
N ASP A 169 -18.36 14.02 0.79
CA ASP A 169 -18.69 14.63 2.08
C ASP A 169 -17.44 15.07 2.85
N SER A 170 -17.64 15.86 3.90
CA SER A 170 -16.55 16.41 4.72
C SER A 170 -15.82 15.34 5.54
N VAL A 171 -16.35 14.12 5.67
CA VAL A 171 -15.65 13.01 6.33
C VAL A 171 -14.50 12.52 5.44
N SER A 172 -14.64 12.62 4.12
CA SER A 172 -13.62 12.25 3.14
C SER A 172 -12.67 13.39 2.76
N THR A 173 -12.47 14.36 3.67
CA THR A 173 -11.53 15.47 3.46
C THR A 173 -10.08 14.96 3.42
N VAL A 174 -9.31 15.42 2.44
CA VAL A 174 -7.87 15.15 2.35
C VAL A 174 -7.12 16.21 3.17
N HIS A 175 -6.38 15.78 4.19
CA HIS A 175 -5.67 16.69 5.11
C HIS A 175 -4.14 16.71 4.94
N LEU A 176 -3.57 15.71 4.28
CA LEU A 176 -2.12 15.58 4.09
C LEU A 176 -1.71 16.02 2.67
N GLY A 177 -0.54 16.64 2.55
CA GLY A 177 -0.08 17.29 1.32
C GLY A 177 -0.57 18.75 1.20
N PRO A 178 -0.50 19.38 0.00
CA PRO A 178 0.29 18.91 -1.15
C PRO A 178 1.78 18.86 -0.77
N ALA A 179 2.51 17.92 -1.38
CA ALA A 179 3.97 17.95 -1.39
C ALA A 179 4.43 18.68 -2.65
#